data_AF-A0A2K0VW81-F1
#
_entry.id   AF-A0A2K0VW81-F1
#
_cell.length_a   1.000
_cell.length_b   1.000
_cell.length_c   1.000
_cell.angle_alpha   90.00
_cell.angle_beta   90.00
_cell.angle_gamma   90.00
#
_symmetry.space_group_name_H-M   'P 1'
#
loop_
_entity.id
_entity.type
_entity.pdbx_description
1 polymer ?
#
loop_
_entity_poly.entity_id
_entity_poly.type
_entity_poly.pdbx_seq_one_letter_code
_entity_poly.pdbx_strand_id
1 'polypeptide(L)'
;MIRIEDPEMFEKDAIDEYNNPLPEKQQDDRTIYLSRNNFGPLTRPTGIIQLVDFDLAVRSTPGKLHYGVVQGEKYRAPEVILNSGYSYAVDIWSLGVMVQSPSHITRGKQ
;
A
#
# COMPACT_ATOMS: atom_id res chain seq x y z
N MET A 1 -12.49 -4.09 2.88
CA MET A 1 -12.98 -3.86 4.25
C MET A 1 -11.87 -3.17 5.02
N ILE A 2 -12.08 -1.94 5.50
CA ILE A 2 -11.10 -1.20 6.30
C ILE A 2 -11.22 -1.69 7.75
N ARG A 3 -10.10 -2.08 8.37
CA ARG A 3 -10.05 -2.44 9.79
C ARG A 3 -9.15 -1.45 10.52
N ILE A 4 -9.58 -1.02 11.70
CA ILE A 4 -8.83 -0.13 12.57
C ILE A 4 -8.00 -1.00 13.52
N GLU A 5 -6.71 -0.70 13.66
CA GLU A 5 -5.79 -1.49 14.51
C GLU A 5 -5.98 -1.25 16.00
N ASP A 6 -6.11 0.03 16.34
CA ASP A 6 -6.26 0.55 17.69
C ASP A 6 -7.55 1.38 17.71
N PRO A 7 -8.62 0.90 18.37
CA PRO A 7 -9.86 1.64 18.50
C PRO A 7 -9.68 3.02 19.16
N GLU A 8 -8.64 3.18 19.99
CA GLU A 8 -8.33 4.44 20.69
C GLU A 8 -7.61 5.45 19.80
N MET A 9 -7.16 5.06 18.61
CA MET A 9 -6.38 5.90 17.69
C MET A 9 -7.06 7.24 17.41
N PHE A 10 -8.37 7.23 17.14
CA PHE A 10 -9.11 8.47 16.83
C PHE A 10 -9.30 9.37 18.05
N GLU A 11 -9.41 8.78 19.25
CA GLU A 11 -9.54 9.56 20.49
C GLU A 11 -8.22 10.26 20.81
N LYS A 12 -7.09 9.55 20.66
CA LYS A 12 -5.74 10.12 20.79
C LYS A 12 -5.52 11.26 19.80
N ASP A 13 -5.88 11.05 18.53
CA ASP A 13 -5.79 12.09 17.50
C ASP A 13 -6.63 13.31 17.81
N ALA A 14 -7.87 13.14 18.30
CA ALA A 14 -8.74 14.25 18.67
C ALA A 14 -8.18 15.05 19.85
N ILE A 15 -7.63 14.35 20.86
CA ILE A 15 -6.96 14.96 22.02
C ILE A 15 -5.70 15.71 21.58
N ASP A 16 -4.89 15.12 20.71
CA ASP A 16 -3.66 15.72 20.20
C ASP A 16 -3.94 16.93 19.33
N GLU A 17 -5.00 16.90 18.51
CA GLU A 17 -5.41 18.05 17.70
C GLU A 17 -5.92 19.19 18.58
N TYR A 18 -6.62 18.88 19.67
CA TYR A 18 -7.07 19.88 20.63
C TYR A 18 -5.90 20.51 21.41
N ASN A 19 -4.94 19.70 21.87
CA ASN A 19 -3.83 20.17 22.71
C ASN A 19 -2.67 20.78 21.90
N ASN A 20 -2.42 20.30 20.69
CA ASN A 20 -1.30 20.70 19.84
C ASN A 20 -1.72 20.68 18.36
N PRO A 21 -2.51 21.68 17.89
CA PRO A 21 -3.09 21.67 16.55
C PRO A 21 -2.02 21.65 15.45
N LEU A 22 -2.28 20.89 14.38
CA LEU A 22 -1.41 20.91 13.20
C LEU A 22 -1.58 22.22 12.43
N PRO A 23 -0.64 22.57 11.53
CA PRO A 23 -0.79 23.72 10.66
C PRO A 23 -2.13 23.74 9.93
N GLU A 24 -2.84 24.86 10.03
CA GLU A 24 -4.07 25.12 9.30
C GLU A 24 -3.88 26.25 8.29
N LYS A 25 -4.72 26.25 7.26
CA LYS A 25 -4.80 27.32 6.27
C LYS A 25 -6.19 27.96 6.34
N GLN A 26 -6.23 29.22 6.71
CA GLN A 26 -7.43 30.05 6.69
C GLN A 26 -7.69 30.58 5.28
N GLN A 27 -8.91 30.38 4.76
CA GLN A 27 -9.46 31.03 3.57
C GLN A 27 -10.73 31.80 3.97
N ASP A 28 -11.21 32.69 3.12
CA ASP A 28 -12.36 33.56 3.44
C ASP A 28 -13.65 32.79 3.79
N ASP A 29 -13.83 31.57 3.25
CA ASP A 29 -15.02 30.73 3.40
C ASP A 29 -14.82 29.46 4.25
N ARG A 30 -13.57 29.05 4.49
CA ARG A 30 -13.26 27.80 5.18
C ARG A 30 -11.84 27.75 5.76
N THR A 31 -11.69 26.90 6.76
CA THR A 31 -10.40 26.46 7.26
C THR A 31 -10.03 25.11 6.65
N ILE A 32 -8.79 24.97 6.20
CA ILE A 32 -8.21 23.69 5.76
C ILE A 32 -7.23 23.23 6.83
N TYR A 33 -7.55 22.12 7.50
CA TYR A 33 -6.68 21.49 8.51
C TYR A 33 -5.75 20.49 7.85
N LEU A 34 -4.48 20.46 8.27
CA LEU A 34 -3.57 19.38 7.92
C LEU A 34 -3.98 18.11 8.68
N SER A 35 -4.21 17.01 7.96
CA SER A 35 -4.64 15.75 8.56
C SER A 35 -3.48 14.99 9.23
N ARG A 36 -3.74 14.42 10.41
CA ARG A 36 -2.85 13.45 11.08
C ARG A 36 -2.93 12.10 10.40
N ASN A 37 -2.05 11.85 9.44
CA ASN A 37 -2.05 10.61 8.65
C ASN A 37 -0.90 9.66 8.99
N ASN A 38 -0.06 10.02 9.96
CA ASN A 38 1.09 9.22 10.35
C ASN A 38 0.83 8.51 11.67
N PHE A 39 0.15 7.36 11.60
CA PHE A 39 -0.16 6.50 12.74
C PHE A 39 1.02 5.60 13.16
N GLY A 40 2.20 5.80 12.56
CA GLY A 40 3.36 4.94 12.77
C GLY A 40 3.21 3.57 12.10
N PRO A 41 4.14 2.63 12.40
CA PRO A 41 4.02 1.27 11.94
C PRO A 41 2.87 0.56 12.66
N LEU A 42 2.23 -0.38 11.96
CA LEU A 42 1.21 -1.24 12.57
C LEU A 42 1.80 -1.93 13.81
N THR A 43 1.16 -1.71 14.95
CA THR A 43 1.59 -2.27 16.24
C THR A 43 1.09 -3.69 16.43
N ARG A 44 -0.02 -4.03 15.76
CA ARG A 44 -0.62 -5.36 15.74
C ARG A 44 -1.01 -5.71 14.30
N PRO A 45 -0.85 -6.97 13.87
CA PRO A 45 -1.35 -7.40 12.58
C PRO A 45 -2.86 -7.12 12.48
N THR A 46 -3.26 -6.21 11.59
CA THR A 46 -4.66 -5.84 11.38
C THR A 46 -5.36 -6.83 10.48
N GLY A 47 -5.62 -8.02 11.03
CA GLY A 47 -6.47 -9.02 10.41
C GLY A 47 -5.75 -9.97 9.46
N ILE A 48 -6.56 -10.63 8.63
CA ILE A 48 -6.12 -11.69 7.73
C ILE A 48 -5.65 -11.05 6.42
N ILE A 49 -4.46 -11.43 5.94
CA ILE A 49 -4.02 -11.08 4.59
C ILE A 49 -4.94 -11.77 3.59
N GLN A 50 -5.60 -10.99 2.75
CA GLN A 50 -6.48 -11.49 1.71
C GLN A 50 -5.97 -10.97 0.36
N LEU A 51 -5.86 -11.88 -0.61
CA LEU A 51 -5.67 -11.47 -2.00
C LEU A 51 -6.96 -10.81 -2.49
N VAL A 52 -6.80 -9.64 -3.08
CA VAL A 52 -7.87 -8.80 -3.64
C VAL A 52 -7.45 -8.36 -5.03
N ASP A 53 -8.41 -7.84 -5.81
CA ASP A 53 -8.21 -7.39 -7.19
C ASP A 53 -7.80 -8.54 -8.13
N PHE A 54 -8.79 -9.08 -8.85
CA PHE A 54 -8.61 -10.19 -9.78
C PHE A 54 -8.80 -9.78 -11.24
N ASP A 55 -8.79 -8.48 -11.54
CA ASP A 55 -9.15 -7.97 -12.87
C ASP A 55 -8.14 -8.40 -13.95
N LEU A 56 -6.88 -8.63 -13.56
CA LEU A 56 -5.82 -9.16 -14.43
C LEU A 56 -5.48 -10.63 -14.15
N ALA A 57 -6.25 -11.31 -13.30
CA ALA A 57 -5.98 -12.70 -12.96
C ALA A 57 -6.34 -13.62 -14.13
N VAL A 58 -5.40 -14.50 -14.52
CA VAL A 58 -5.60 -15.43 -15.63
C VAL A 58 -5.47 -16.87 -15.15
N ARG A 59 -6.41 -17.73 -15.54
CA ARG A 59 -6.27 -19.17 -15.32
C ARG A 59 -5.15 -19.70 -16.22
N SER A 60 -4.15 -20.32 -15.59
CA SER A 60 -3.01 -20.91 -16.29
C SER A 60 -3.03 -22.44 -16.24
N THR A 61 -2.43 -23.06 -17.24
CA THR A 61 -2.14 -24.50 -17.28
C THR A 61 -0.62 -24.68 -17.31
N PRO A 62 -0.08 -25.80 -16.79
CA PRO A 62 1.36 -26.06 -16.85
C PRO A 62 1.91 -25.91 -18.27
N GLY A 63 3.00 -25.16 -18.42
CA GLY A 63 3.65 -24.89 -19.72
C GLY A 63 2.99 -23.81 -20.59
N LYS A 64 1.83 -23.26 -20.20
CA LYS A 64 1.22 -22.13 -20.94
C LYS A 64 1.89 -20.81 -20.57
N LEU A 65 2.38 -20.11 -21.59
CA LEU A 65 2.83 -18.73 -21.47
C LEU A 65 1.69 -17.76 -21.77
N HIS A 66 1.67 -16.66 -21.02
CA HIS A 66 0.77 -15.53 -21.23
C HIS A 66 1.59 -14.29 -21.61
N TYR A 67 0.91 -13.30 -22.19
CA TYR A 67 1.52 -12.07 -22.68
C TYR A 67 0.62 -10.88 -22.34
N GLY A 68 1.22 -9.70 -22.16
CA GLY A 68 0.51 -8.47 -21.79
C GLY A 68 0.95 -7.92 -20.45
N VAL A 69 0.21 -6.92 -19.96
CA VAL A 69 0.52 -6.21 -18.72
C VAL A 69 -0.15 -6.91 -17.55
N VAL A 70 0.65 -7.52 -16.68
CA VAL A 70 0.18 -8.25 -15.47
C VAL A 70 0.70 -7.66 -14.16
N GLN A 71 1.76 -6.84 -14.22
CA GLN A 71 2.42 -6.26 -13.04
C GLN A 71 2.52 -4.74 -13.13
N GLY A 72 2.34 -4.09 -11.97
CA GLY A 72 2.72 -2.70 -11.76
C GLY A 72 4.21 -2.49 -11.96
N GLU A 73 4.59 -1.28 -12.38
CA GLU A 73 5.95 -0.98 -12.86
C GLU A 73 7.07 -1.39 -11.90
N LYS A 74 6.91 -1.13 -10.59
CA LYS A 74 7.92 -1.45 -9.56
C LYS A 74 8.02 -2.94 -9.22
N TYR A 75 7.02 -3.73 -9.58
CA TYR A 75 6.94 -5.16 -9.24
C TYR A 75 7.17 -6.05 -10.46
N ARG A 76 7.46 -5.47 -11.62
CA ARG A 76 7.50 -6.19 -12.89
C ARG A 76 8.71 -7.13 -12.95
N ALA A 77 8.46 -8.37 -13.31
CA ALA A 77 9.47 -9.39 -13.52
C ALA A 77 10.22 -9.15 -14.84
N PRO A 78 11.50 -9.55 -14.94
CA PRO A 78 12.32 -9.30 -16.12
C PRO A 78 11.72 -9.91 -17.40
N GLU A 79 11.12 -11.09 -17.35
CA GLU A 79 10.45 -11.75 -18.49
C GLU A 79 9.22 -10.97 -18.98
N VAL A 80 8.55 -10.22 -18.09
CA VAL A 80 7.44 -9.33 -18.45
C VAL A 80 7.96 -8.05 -19.09
N ILE A 81 9.08 -7.49 -18.59
CA ILE A 81 9.74 -6.33 -19.21
C ILE A 81 10.21 -6.65 -20.63
N LEU A 82 10.81 -7.83 -20.81
CA LEU A 82 11.32 -8.29 -22.08
C LEU A 82 10.22 -8.82 -23.01
N ASN A 83 8.97 -8.89 -22.54
CA ASN A 83 7.84 -9.45 -23.27
C ASN A 83 8.12 -10.86 -23.82
N SER A 84 8.87 -11.68 -23.08
CA SER A 84 9.25 -13.04 -23.49
C SER A 84 8.18 -14.09 -23.17
N GLY A 85 7.02 -13.64 -22.70
CA GLY A 85 5.97 -14.49 -22.14
C GLY A 85 6.22 -14.78 -20.67
N TYR A 86 5.13 -14.97 -19.93
CA TYR A 86 5.18 -15.20 -18.49
C TYR A 86 4.32 -16.38 -18.02
N SER A 87 4.67 -16.89 -16.85
CA SER A 87 3.95 -17.94 -16.11
C SER A 87 3.74 -17.49 -14.66
N TYR A 88 3.21 -18.35 -13.79
CA TYR A 88 2.99 -18.06 -12.36
C TYR A 88 4.26 -17.60 -11.61
N ALA A 89 5.46 -17.83 -12.17
CA ALA A 89 6.72 -17.36 -11.59
C ALA A 89 6.76 -15.84 -11.39
N VAL A 90 6.02 -15.06 -12.19
CA VAL A 90 5.94 -13.60 -12.02
C VAL A 90 5.21 -13.19 -10.74
N ASP A 91 4.30 -14.02 -10.25
CA ASP A 91 3.62 -13.79 -8.96
C ASP A 91 4.61 -13.98 -7.80
N ILE A 92 5.50 -14.97 -7.90
CA ILE A 92 6.58 -15.20 -6.93
C ILE A 92 7.58 -14.04 -6.94
N TRP A 93 7.95 -13.55 -8.13
CA TRP A 93 8.79 -12.35 -8.26
C TRP A 93 8.15 -11.15 -7.55
N SER A 94 6.86 -10.89 -7.82
CA SER A 94 6.11 -9.79 -7.22
C SER A 94 6.14 -9.86 -5.69
N LEU A 95 5.90 -11.06 -5.13
CA LEU A 95 5.97 -11.30 -3.70
C LEU A 95 7.38 -11.05 -3.14
N GLY A 96 8.43 -11.47 -3.85
CA GLY A 96 9.82 -11.21 -3.49
C GLY A 96 10.12 -9.72 -3.36
N VAL A 97 9.67 -8.90 -4.32
CA VAL A 97 9.82 -7.44 -4.28
C VAL A 97 9.05 -6.82 -3.09
N MET A 98 7.85 -7.33 -2.78
CA MET A 98 7.05 -6.87 -1.63
C MET A 98 7.76 -7.13 -0.30
N VAL A 99 8.36 -8.31 -0.13
CA VAL A 99 9.12 -8.67 1.09
C VAL A 99 10.44 -7.91 1.17
N GLN A 100 11.12 -7.73 0.03
CA GLN A 100 12.41 -7.08 -0.01
C GLN A 100 12.34 -5.59 0.30
N SER A 101 11.26 -4.91 -0.10
CA SER A 101 11.09 -3.47 0.11
C SER A 101 11.06 -3.15 1.60
N PRO A 102 12.18 -2.73 2.24
CA PRO A 102 12.13 -2.31 3.62
C PRO A 102 11.45 -0.96 3.59
N SER A 103 10.48 -0.74 4.47
CA SER A 103 9.91 0.55 4.88
C SER A 103 10.76 1.80 4.53
N HIS A 104 10.69 2.27 3.27
CA HIS A 104 11.25 3.56 2.83
C HIS A 104 10.16 4.65 2.75
N ILE A 105 8.96 4.39 3.28
CA ILE A 105 7.84 5.34 3.24
C ILE A 105 7.81 6.31 4.45
N THR A 106 8.64 6.13 5.49
CA THR A 106 8.58 6.99 6.69
C THR A 106 9.83 7.83 6.99
N ARG A 107 10.81 7.92 6.08
CA ARG A 107 11.94 8.86 6.25
C ARG A 107 11.82 10.09 5.36
N GLY A 108 11.01 11.04 5.82
CA GLY A 108 11.06 12.44 5.44
C GLY A 108 10.26 13.25 6.46
N LYS A 109 10.75 14.29 7.11
CA LYS A 109 12.05 15.00 7.11
C LYS A 109 12.32 15.42 8.56
N GLN A 110 13.60 15.66 8.87
CA GLN A 110 14.03 16.39 10.06
C GLN A 110 13.39 17.78 10.12
#